data_AF-A0A8J4UB48-F1
#
_entry.id   AF-A0A8J4UB48-F1
#
_cell.length_a   1.000
_cell.length_b   1.000
_cell.length_c   1.000
_cell.angle_alpha   90.00
_cell.angle_beta   90.00
_cell.angle_gamma   90.00
#
_symmetry.space_group_name_H-M   'P 1'
#
loop_
_entity.id
_entity.type
_entity.pdbx_description
1 polymer ?
#
loop_
_entity_poly.entity_id
_entity_poly.type
_entity_poly.pdbx_seq_one_letter_code
_entity_poly.pdbx_strand_id
1 'polypeptide(L)'
;MCRLLRYCFSHTLYAAMSRLEELRTGVSVWSLIRYLGYLSNLNLLVAICLGLYTRWESTSETVLLVIFILALFVLGIASILYYYFGIERLSFVLFHLWLGFLLGLLGFLNNPSVNDLKEQISSYMLIASMVIRALWALVERICGCSRQRPALLTSAETLELTGFVAASTMQVVHASMSLIALVLAAAALLVDLRMKSFLALPNLICFSVVTALFFFNSLNVPTNLFALVCFFIRLVCEPVLDMYFGGLSVTERWSPLLRRGGLSRRLSLLPLLAVEITFLVLAAFKISDLDRWYVVIPGFSASSAFWIICHVVFLVTLWGFHSKLSDCQRVCLAQRASPGALERVMTSKGMRHFCLVSKRLVLFSLVSTAVLGALSWQPSNSLFIGVFLLVLPLESLVYGLFYELGNCLGGTCVGYAVVIPTNFCSVDGQPTLLPPDEVQELNLRTMGMLNNVQRFFSQHMMDSHGCDYSSSGVTRDTLRSKLRSFLEAHTADGPRYDTYILFYSGHTHRTGDWALL
;
A
#
# COMPACT_ATOMS: atom_id res chain seq x y z
N MET A 1 -4.97 22.85 -5.58
CA MET A 1 -4.38 22.30 -6.81
C MET A 1 -4.64 20.80 -7.02
N CYS A 2 -4.37 19.90 -6.06
CA CYS A 2 -4.56 18.45 -6.27
C CYS A 2 -5.99 17.98 -6.56
N ARG A 3 -7.04 18.68 -6.06
CA ARG A 3 -8.45 18.35 -6.36
C ARG A 3 -8.85 18.70 -7.80
N LEU A 4 -8.29 19.77 -8.36
CA LEU A 4 -8.61 20.25 -9.71
C LEU A 4 -7.91 19.39 -10.78
N LEU A 5 -6.67 18.95 -10.51
CA LEU A 5 -5.97 17.93 -11.28
C LEU A 5 -6.71 16.60 -11.26
N ARG A 6 -7.16 16.13 -10.08
CA ARG A 6 -8.00 14.92 -9.97
C ARG A 6 -9.28 15.02 -10.79
N TYR A 7 -9.96 16.17 -10.72
CA TYR A 7 -11.21 16.40 -11.43
C TYR A 7 -11.01 16.45 -12.96
N CYS A 8 -10.00 17.18 -13.42
CA CYS A 8 -9.70 17.29 -14.85
C CYS A 8 -9.25 15.96 -15.43
N PHE A 9 -8.36 15.23 -14.74
CA PHE A 9 -7.93 13.88 -15.16
C PHE A 9 -9.10 12.89 -15.12
N SER A 10 -9.96 12.93 -14.10
CA SER A 10 -11.12 12.04 -14.03
C SER A 10 -12.12 12.30 -15.14
N HIS A 11 -12.32 13.58 -15.52
CA HIS A 11 -13.29 13.96 -16.54
C HIS A 11 -12.81 13.68 -17.96
N THR A 12 -11.51 13.84 -18.22
CA THR A 12 -10.90 13.44 -19.51
C THR A 12 -10.82 11.93 -19.65
N LEU A 13 -10.51 11.20 -18.57
CA LEU A 13 -10.58 9.73 -18.54
C LEU A 13 -12.00 9.21 -18.71
N TYR A 14 -12.98 9.84 -18.06
CA TYR A 14 -14.39 9.46 -18.19
C TYR A 14 -14.91 9.69 -19.62
N ALA A 15 -14.54 10.81 -20.25
CA ALA A 15 -14.88 11.08 -21.65
C ALA A 15 -14.16 10.14 -22.64
N ALA A 16 -12.93 9.73 -22.34
CA ALA A 16 -12.22 8.71 -23.12
C ALA A 16 -12.85 7.32 -22.93
N MET A 17 -13.25 6.98 -21.71
CA MET A 17 -13.95 5.73 -21.38
C MET A 17 -15.31 5.64 -22.07
N SER A 18 -16.12 6.71 -22.07
CA SER A 18 -17.44 6.68 -22.71
C SER A 18 -17.34 6.48 -24.22
N ARG A 19 -16.33 7.07 -24.87
CA ARG A 19 -16.05 6.84 -26.30
C ARG A 19 -15.48 5.44 -26.60
N LEU A 20 -14.77 4.84 -25.65
CA LEU A 20 -14.26 3.46 -25.77
C LEU A 20 -15.34 2.41 -25.49
N GLU A 21 -16.31 2.74 -24.64
CA GLU A 21 -17.47 1.90 -24.37
C GLU A 21 -18.45 1.84 -25.58
N GLU A 22 -18.54 2.92 -26.35
CA GLU A 22 -19.21 2.93 -27.67
C GLU A 22 -18.49 2.05 -28.72
N LEU A 23 -17.17 1.82 -28.58
CA LEU A 23 -16.37 0.94 -29.45
C LEU A 23 -16.35 -0.54 -28.98
N ARG A 24 -17.03 -0.87 -27.87
CA ARG A 24 -17.03 -2.18 -27.20
C ARG A 24 -17.85 -3.27 -27.91
N THR A 25 -17.97 -3.21 -29.23
CA THR A 25 -18.71 -4.21 -30.03
C THR A 25 -17.84 -5.33 -30.61
N GLY A 26 -16.54 -5.40 -30.29
CA GLY A 26 -15.62 -6.38 -30.92
C GLY A 26 -14.71 -7.16 -29.98
N VAL A 27 -14.72 -8.49 -30.14
CA VAL A 27 -13.66 -9.44 -29.71
C VAL A 27 -12.24 -9.00 -30.16
N SER A 28 -12.16 -8.05 -31.10
CA SER A 28 -10.94 -7.44 -31.67
C SER A 28 -10.13 -6.56 -30.70
N VAL A 29 -10.76 -5.87 -29.74
CA VAL A 29 -10.02 -4.92 -28.87
C VAL A 29 -9.19 -5.67 -27.84
N TRP A 30 -9.73 -6.75 -27.25
CA TRP A 30 -9.02 -7.54 -26.25
C TRP A 30 -7.84 -8.33 -26.84
N SER A 31 -7.99 -8.85 -28.06
CA SER A 31 -6.88 -9.49 -28.77
C SER A 31 -5.79 -8.47 -29.12
N LEU A 32 -6.15 -7.28 -29.61
CA LEU A 32 -5.20 -6.19 -29.90
C LEU A 32 -4.40 -5.78 -28.65
N ILE A 33 -5.06 -5.65 -27.50
CA ILE A 33 -4.41 -5.35 -26.22
C ILE A 33 -3.41 -6.47 -25.88
N ARG A 34 -3.78 -7.74 -26.02
CA ARG A 34 -2.84 -8.85 -25.76
C ARG A 34 -1.63 -8.82 -26.69
N TYR A 35 -1.84 -8.56 -27.99
CA TYR A 35 -0.75 -8.46 -28.96
C TYR A 35 0.22 -7.32 -28.62
N LEU A 36 -0.26 -6.19 -28.11
CA LEU A 36 0.60 -5.08 -27.68
C LEU A 36 1.50 -5.49 -26.49
N GLY A 37 0.96 -6.27 -25.56
CA GLY A 37 1.74 -6.85 -24.46
C GLY A 37 2.83 -7.82 -24.95
N TYR A 38 2.48 -8.72 -25.88
CA TYR A 38 3.46 -9.63 -26.50
C TYR A 38 4.54 -8.89 -27.29
N LEU A 39 4.16 -7.84 -28.03
CA LEU A 39 5.08 -7.01 -28.78
C LEU A 39 6.11 -6.33 -27.87
N SER A 40 5.69 -5.82 -26.71
CA SER A 40 6.61 -5.23 -25.72
C SER A 40 7.65 -6.25 -25.24
N ASN A 41 7.23 -7.49 -24.97
CA ASN A 41 8.13 -8.55 -24.49
C ASN A 41 9.08 -9.04 -25.58
N LEU A 42 8.58 -9.20 -26.81
CA LEU A 42 9.41 -9.57 -27.95
C LEU A 42 10.44 -8.49 -28.26
N ASN A 43 10.03 -7.22 -28.27
CA ASN A 43 10.94 -6.09 -28.47
C ASN A 43 12.02 -6.02 -27.38
N LEU A 44 11.66 -6.30 -26.12
CA LEU A 44 12.64 -6.39 -25.03
C LEU A 44 13.65 -7.51 -25.26
N LEU A 45 13.18 -8.70 -25.63
CA LEU A 45 14.05 -9.85 -25.87
C LEU A 45 15.05 -9.57 -27.01
N VAL A 46 14.58 -8.98 -28.11
CA VAL A 46 15.46 -8.59 -29.23
C VAL A 46 16.47 -7.53 -28.79
N ALA A 47 16.03 -6.52 -28.02
CA ALA A 47 16.92 -5.49 -27.50
C ALA A 47 18.03 -6.07 -26.62
N ILE A 48 17.68 -7.01 -25.73
CA ILE A 48 18.60 -7.70 -24.84
C ILE A 48 19.59 -8.55 -25.65
N CYS A 49 19.09 -9.36 -26.59
CA CYS A 49 19.94 -10.21 -27.42
C CYS A 49 20.93 -9.38 -28.24
N LEU A 50 20.48 -8.28 -28.85
CA LEU A 50 21.36 -7.37 -29.60
C LEU A 50 22.39 -6.70 -28.68
N GLY A 51 21.97 -6.26 -27.48
CA GLY A 51 22.87 -5.64 -26.51
C GLY A 51 23.94 -6.59 -25.96
N LEU A 52 23.60 -7.86 -25.75
CA LEU A 52 24.58 -8.87 -25.32
C LEU A 52 25.50 -9.31 -26.47
N TYR A 53 24.96 -9.44 -27.69
CA TYR A 53 25.73 -9.81 -28.88
C TYR A 53 26.79 -8.78 -29.22
N THR A 54 26.41 -7.49 -29.24
CA THR A 54 27.34 -6.38 -29.50
C THR A 54 28.48 -6.31 -28.49
N ARG A 55 28.17 -6.59 -27.22
CA ARG A 55 29.18 -6.65 -26.17
C ARG A 55 30.12 -7.81 -26.34
N TRP A 56 29.60 -8.99 -26.65
CA TRP A 56 30.46 -10.14 -26.97
C TRP A 56 31.36 -9.86 -28.18
N GLU A 57 30.82 -9.25 -29.24
CA GLU A 57 31.59 -8.86 -30.44
C GLU A 57 32.72 -7.88 -30.08
N SER A 58 32.47 -6.95 -29.15
CA SER A 58 33.47 -5.97 -28.71
C SER A 58 34.50 -6.54 -27.73
N THR A 59 34.10 -7.34 -26.73
CA THR A 59 35.00 -7.80 -25.66
C THR A 59 35.66 -9.13 -25.98
N SER A 60 35.12 -9.91 -26.93
CA SER A 60 35.54 -11.28 -27.23
C SER A 60 35.56 -12.22 -26.01
N GLU A 61 34.81 -11.88 -24.95
CA GLU A 61 34.75 -12.68 -23.74
C GLU A 61 33.91 -13.94 -23.95
N THR A 62 34.52 -15.11 -23.80
CA THR A 62 33.87 -16.41 -23.96
C THR A 62 32.71 -16.62 -22.98
N VAL A 63 32.77 -16.00 -21.79
CA VAL A 63 31.72 -16.08 -20.77
C VAL A 63 30.40 -15.49 -21.29
N LEU A 64 30.42 -14.36 -22.00
CA LEU A 64 29.21 -13.76 -22.57
C LEU A 64 28.59 -14.63 -23.66
N LEU A 65 29.41 -15.27 -24.49
CA LEU A 65 28.95 -16.22 -25.50
C LEU A 65 28.28 -17.43 -24.87
N VAL A 66 28.89 -18.00 -23.82
CA VAL A 66 28.32 -19.15 -23.09
C VAL A 66 26.96 -18.77 -22.48
N ILE A 67 26.87 -17.59 -21.85
CA ILE A 67 25.60 -17.10 -21.29
C ILE A 67 24.55 -16.89 -22.38
N PHE A 68 24.95 -16.35 -23.53
CA PHE A 68 24.05 -16.14 -24.67
C PHE A 68 23.53 -17.46 -25.25
N ILE A 69 24.39 -18.47 -25.41
CA ILE A 69 23.98 -19.81 -25.86
C ILE A 69 23.03 -20.46 -24.83
N LEU A 70 23.38 -20.36 -23.55
CA LEU A 70 22.53 -20.86 -22.46
C LEU A 70 21.17 -20.15 -22.46
N ALA A 71 21.14 -18.86 -22.79
CA ALA A 71 19.90 -18.10 -22.89
C ALA A 71 18.96 -18.61 -23.97
N LEU A 72 19.48 -18.88 -25.16
CA LEU A 72 18.72 -19.47 -26.26
C LEU A 72 18.23 -20.87 -25.89
N PHE A 73 19.04 -21.65 -25.19
CA PHE A 73 18.67 -22.98 -24.71
C PHE A 73 17.52 -22.93 -23.67
N VAL A 74 17.62 -22.05 -22.68
CA VAL A 74 16.57 -21.86 -21.67
C VAL A 74 15.26 -21.38 -22.31
N LEU A 75 15.34 -20.45 -23.27
CA LEU A 75 14.17 -19.99 -24.03
C LEU A 75 13.55 -21.12 -24.88
N GLY A 76 14.39 -21.95 -25.50
CA GLY A 76 13.97 -23.14 -26.24
C GLY A 76 13.25 -24.15 -25.34
N ILE A 77 13.81 -24.46 -24.17
CA ILE A 77 13.17 -25.32 -23.16
C ILE A 77 11.85 -24.72 -22.70
N ALA A 78 11.81 -23.43 -22.36
CA ALA A 78 10.58 -22.76 -21.94
C ALA A 78 9.50 -22.86 -23.02
N SER A 79 9.87 -22.73 -24.29
CA SER A 79 8.95 -22.87 -25.43
C SER A 79 8.45 -24.32 -25.58
N ILE A 80 9.35 -25.30 -25.46
CA ILE A 80 9.00 -26.73 -25.54
C ILE A 80 8.04 -27.12 -24.40
N LEU A 81 8.36 -26.70 -23.17
CA LEU A 81 7.51 -26.96 -21.99
C LEU A 81 6.12 -26.37 -22.14
N TYR A 82 6.01 -25.20 -22.75
CA TYR A 82 4.73 -24.55 -23.01
C TYR A 82 3.92 -25.28 -24.09
N TYR A 83 4.50 -25.47 -25.27
CA TYR A 83 3.76 -25.96 -26.44
C TYR A 83 3.59 -27.49 -26.46
N TYR A 84 4.61 -28.26 -26.06
CA TYR A 84 4.57 -29.72 -26.17
C TYR A 84 4.07 -30.40 -24.89
N PHE A 85 4.48 -29.91 -23.73
CA PHE A 85 4.13 -30.53 -22.45
C PHE A 85 2.95 -29.87 -21.74
N GLY A 86 2.49 -28.69 -22.20
CA GLY A 86 1.41 -27.95 -21.56
C GLY A 86 1.73 -27.47 -20.13
N ILE A 87 3.01 -27.43 -19.75
CA ILE A 87 3.46 -27.03 -18.40
C ILE A 87 3.68 -25.51 -18.38
N GLU A 88 2.59 -24.76 -18.47
CA GLU A 88 2.60 -23.29 -18.59
C GLU A 88 3.33 -22.60 -17.43
N ARG A 89 3.16 -23.10 -16.20
CA ARG A 89 3.77 -22.51 -15.00
C ARG A 89 5.29 -22.57 -15.02
N LEU A 90 5.87 -23.71 -15.41
CA LEU A 90 7.32 -23.87 -15.43
C LEU A 90 7.95 -23.05 -16.55
N SER A 91 7.29 -23.01 -17.72
CA SER A 91 7.69 -22.13 -18.82
C SER A 91 7.70 -20.65 -18.40
N PHE A 92 6.62 -20.19 -17.75
CA PHE A 92 6.51 -18.83 -17.24
C PHE A 92 7.60 -18.51 -16.20
N VAL A 93 7.88 -19.45 -15.30
CA VAL A 93 8.94 -19.32 -14.29
C VAL A 93 10.30 -19.13 -14.95
N LEU A 94 10.66 -20.01 -15.88
CA LEU A 94 11.94 -19.93 -16.61
C LEU A 94 12.05 -18.63 -17.40
N PHE A 95 10.98 -18.24 -18.10
CA PHE A 95 10.98 -17.04 -18.93
C PHE A 95 11.25 -15.76 -18.13
N HIS A 96 10.48 -15.51 -17.06
CA HIS A 96 10.62 -14.28 -16.27
C HIS A 96 11.92 -14.24 -15.46
N LEU A 97 12.33 -15.39 -14.89
CA LEU A 97 13.61 -15.50 -14.19
C LEU A 97 14.77 -15.16 -15.12
N TRP A 98 14.76 -15.73 -16.33
CA TRP A 98 15.83 -15.52 -17.29
C TRP A 98 15.82 -14.11 -17.87
N LEU A 99 14.65 -13.53 -18.10
CA LEU A 99 14.51 -12.14 -18.55
C LEU A 99 15.14 -11.16 -17.54
N GLY A 100 14.84 -11.33 -16.24
CA GLY A 100 15.45 -10.53 -15.18
C GLY A 100 16.97 -10.69 -15.12
N PHE A 101 17.46 -11.93 -15.29
CA PHE A 101 18.89 -12.22 -15.32
C PHE A 101 19.61 -11.52 -16.48
N LEU A 102 19.12 -11.67 -17.71
CA LEU A 102 19.75 -11.05 -18.88
C LEU A 102 19.70 -9.52 -18.83
N LEU A 103 18.62 -8.93 -18.31
CA LEU A 103 18.51 -7.49 -18.18
C LEU A 103 19.44 -6.92 -17.09
N GLY A 104 19.64 -7.66 -15.99
CA GLY A 104 20.66 -7.34 -15.00
C GLY A 104 22.08 -7.42 -15.57
N LEU A 105 22.36 -8.47 -16.35
CA LEU A 105 23.63 -8.65 -17.05
C LEU A 105 23.94 -7.48 -18.00
N LEU A 106 22.95 -7.09 -18.81
CA LEU A 106 23.03 -5.91 -19.69
C LEU A 106 23.19 -4.61 -18.88
N GLY A 107 22.59 -4.52 -17.70
CA GLY A 107 22.73 -3.39 -16.79
C GLY A 107 24.14 -3.17 -16.25
N PHE A 108 24.89 -4.24 -15.93
CA PHE A 108 26.18 -4.12 -15.21
C PHE A 108 27.44 -4.34 -16.04
N LEU A 109 27.32 -4.83 -17.27
CA LEU A 109 28.47 -5.08 -18.14
C LEU A 109 28.65 -3.98 -19.20
N ASN A 110 28.61 -2.72 -18.80
CA ASN A 110 28.77 -1.63 -19.76
C ASN A 110 30.26 -1.35 -20.04
N ASN A 111 30.63 -1.10 -21.30
CA ASN A 111 31.96 -0.61 -21.64
C ASN A 111 31.81 0.68 -22.47
N PRO A 112 31.98 1.88 -21.86
CA PRO A 112 31.63 3.16 -22.50
C PRO A 112 32.56 3.57 -23.65
N SER A 113 33.60 2.78 -23.95
CA SER A 113 34.63 3.12 -24.94
C SER A 113 34.25 2.82 -26.39
N VAL A 114 33.13 2.12 -26.64
CA VAL A 114 32.74 1.66 -27.98
C VAL A 114 31.42 2.29 -28.39
N ASN A 115 31.48 3.31 -29.24
CA ASN A 115 30.30 3.95 -29.81
C ASN A 115 29.82 3.16 -31.04
N ASP A 116 29.20 1.99 -30.81
CA ASP A 116 28.65 1.13 -31.86
C ASP A 116 27.18 1.49 -32.14
N LEU A 117 26.85 1.65 -33.43
CA LEU A 117 25.48 1.85 -33.91
C LEU A 117 24.53 0.75 -33.39
N LYS A 118 25.02 -0.48 -33.26
CA LYS A 118 24.22 -1.61 -32.79
C LYS A 118 23.84 -1.48 -31.30
N GLU A 119 24.71 -0.92 -30.45
CA GLU A 119 24.40 -0.66 -29.03
C GLU A 119 23.39 0.50 -28.88
N GLN A 120 23.49 1.50 -29.75
CA GLN A 120 22.52 2.59 -29.82
C GLN A 120 21.12 2.07 -30.22
N ILE A 121 21.05 1.17 -31.21
CA ILE A 121 19.81 0.50 -31.62
C ILE A 121 19.22 -0.30 -30.45
N SER A 122 20.04 -1.10 -29.75
CA SER A 122 19.60 -1.83 -28.55
C SER A 122 18.99 -0.88 -27.51
N SER A 123 19.65 0.25 -27.23
CA SER A 123 19.17 1.26 -26.29
C SER A 123 17.82 1.87 -26.70
N TYR A 124 17.64 2.21 -27.98
CA TYR A 124 16.34 2.70 -28.49
C TYR A 124 15.25 1.64 -28.42
N MET A 125 15.57 0.37 -28.67
CA MET A 125 14.62 -0.73 -28.53
C MET A 125 14.20 -0.94 -27.07
N LEU A 126 15.10 -0.76 -26.09
CA LEU A 126 14.76 -0.81 -24.66
C LEU A 126 13.76 0.29 -24.28
N ILE A 127 13.98 1.53 -24.77
CA ILE A 127 13.06 2.65 -24.55
C ILE A 127 11.71 2.36 -25.23
N ALA A 128 11.72 1.92 -26.48
CA ALA A 128 10.49 1.57 -27.19
C ALA A 128 9.72 0.47 -26.45
N SER A 129 10.40 -0.55 -25.94
CA SER A 129 9.79 -1.63 -25.16
C SER A 129 9.10 -1.11 -23.89
N MET A 130 9.76 -0.19 -23.18
CA MET A 130 9.23 0.49 -22.00
C MET A 130 7.97 1.30 -22.33
N VAL A 131 7.99 2.09 -23.41
CA VAL A 131 6.85 2.91 -23.85
C VAL A 131 5.67 2.01 -24.25
N ILE A 132 5.92 0.97 -25.04
CA ILE A 132 4.87 0.01 -25.45
C ILE A 132 4.27 -0.69 -24.22
N ARG A 133 5.09 -1.08 -23.24
CA ARG A 133 4.63 -1.66 -21.97
C ARG A 133 3.70 -0.73 -21.21
N ALA A 134 4.10 0.54 -21.09
CA ALA A 134 3.32 1.55 -20.38
C ALA A 134 1.99 1.85 -21.08
N LEU A 135 2.01 1.98 -22.42
CA LEU A 135 0.80 2.14 -23.23
C LEU A 135 -0.13 0.94 -23.09
N TRP A 136 0.40 -0.28 -23.14
CA TRP A 136 -0.36 -1.50 -22.92
C TRP A 136 -1.04 -1.52 -21.55
N ALA A 137 -0.27 -1.25 -20.48
CA ALA A 137 -0.77 -1.23 -19.11
C ALA A 137 -1.85 -0.15 -18.89
N LEU A 138 -1.71 1.00 -19.56
CA LEU A 138 -2.68 2.09 -19.52
C LEU A 138 -3.97 1.71 -20.26
N VAL A 139 -3.87 1.24 -21.51
CA VAL A 139 -5.03 0.86 -22.32
C VAL A 139 -5.81 -0.28 -21.67
N GLU A 140 -5.14 -1.30 -21.12
CA GLU A 140 -5.79 -2.41 -20.41
C GLU A 140 -6.68 -1.92 -19.25
N ARG A 141 -6.22 -0.91 -18.51
CA ARG A 141 -6.94 -0.32 -17.37
C ARG A 141 -8.08 0.60 -17.79
N ILE A 142 -7.86 1.43 -18.82
CA ILE A 142 -8.92 2.30 -19.37
C ILE A 142 -10.06 1.45 -19.93
N CYS A 143 -9.75 0.33 -20.58
CA CYS A 143 -10.74 -0.58 -21.13
C CYS A 143 -11.41 -1.49 -20.08
N GLY A 144 -11.09 -1.33 -18.78
CA GLY A 144 -11.63 -2.18 -17.71
C GLY A 144 -11.29 -3.67 -17.84
N CYS A 145 -10.29 -4.02 -18.65
CA CYS A 145 -9.93 -5.40 -18.94
C CYS A 145 -9.03 -6.03 -17.86
N SER A 146 -8.51 -5.21 -16.94
CA SER A 146 -7.57 -5.66 -15.91
C SER A 146 -8.27 -6.47 -14.81
N ARG A 147 -7.87 -7.73 -14.62
CA ARG A 147 -8.33 -8.53 -13.47
C ARG A 147 -7.40 -8.30 -12.28
N GLN A 148 -7.77 -7.37 -11.40
CA GLN A 148 -6.99 -7.05 -10.22
C GLN A 148 -7.05 -8.20 -9.20
N ARG A 149 -5.88 -8.69 -8.80
CA ARG A 149 -5.74 -9.71 -7.74
C ARG A 149 -4.92 -9.13 -6.60
N PRO A 150 -5.32 -9.35 -5.34
CA PRO A 150 -4.52 -8.91 -4.20
C PRO A 150 -3.26 -9.76 -4.10
N ALA A 151 -2.11 -9.12 -4.32
CA ALA A 151 -0.79 -9.72 -4.16
C ALA A 151 0.18 -8.66 -3.65
N LEU A 152 1.12 -9.06 -2.77
CA LEU A 152 2.21 -8.18 -2.34
C LEU A 152 3.18 -7.93 -3.50
N LEU A 153 3.63 -9.03 -4.13
CA LEU A 153 4.34 -9.06 -5.39
C LEU A 153 3.71 -10.13 -6.27
N THR A 154 3.65 -9.88 -7.58
CA THR A 154 3.25 -10.88 -8.57
C THR A 154 4.37 -11.90 -8.79
N SER A 155 4.02 -13.11 -9.25
CA SER A 155 5.02 -14.13 -9.56
C SER A 155 6.04 -13.64 -10.59
N ALA A 156 5.60 -12.91 -11.61
CA ALA A 156 6.49 -12.31 -12.62
C ALA A 156 7.50 -11.36 -11.99
N GLU A 157 7.04 -10.39 -11.17
CA GLU A 157 7.93 -9.44 -10.49
C GLU A 157 8.93 -10.17 -9.59
N THR A 158 8.49 -11.15 -8.79
CA THR A 158 9.40 -11.90 -7.92
C THR A 158 10.48 -12.64 -8.70
N LEU A 159 10.13 -13.21 -9.86
CA LEU A 159 11.06 -13.96 -10.69
C LEU A 159 12.03 -13.02 -11.41
N GLU A 160 11.55 -11.91 -11.97
CA GLU A 160 12.41 -10.90 -12.62
C GLU A 160 13.39 -10.28 -11.61
N LEU A 161 12.94 -9.93 -10.41
CA LEU A 161 13.80 -9.44 -9.33
C LEU A 161 14.83 -10.50 -8.90
N THR A 162 14.42 -11.77 -8.80
CA THR A 162 15.31 -12.88 -8.45
C THR A 162 16.38 -13.11 -9.53
N GLY A 163 15.98 -13.04 -10.80
CA GLY A 163 16.90 -13.13 -11.93
C GLY A 163 17.92 -11.99 -11.91
N PHE A 164 17.47 -10.77 -11.64
CA PHE A 164 18.33 -9.61 -11.53
C PHE A 164 19.31 -9.70 -10.34
N VAL A 165 18.86 -10.22 -9.19
CA VAL A 165 19.74 -10.58 -8.06
C VAL A 165 20.78 -11.60 -8.49
N ALA A 166 20.39 -12.65 -9.21
CA ALA A 166 21.33 -13.66 -9.69
C ALA A 166 22.40 -13.03 -10.61
N ALA A 167 22.03 -12.09 -11.49
CA ALA A 167 22.97 -11.37 -12.34
C ALA A 167 23.95 -10.50 -11.55
N SER A 168 23.51 -9.91 -10.42
CA SER A 168 24.39 -9.10 -9.58
C SER A 168 25.54 -9.89 -8.94
N THR A 169 25.40 -11.22 -8.81
CA THR A 169 26.46 -12.08 -8.23
C THR A 169 27.70 -12.20 -9.12
N MET A 170 27.60 -11.82 -10.40
CA MET A 170 28.75 -11.75 -11.31
C MET A 170 29.67 -10.55 -11.03
N GLN A 171 29.23 -9.60 -10.20
CA GLN A 171 30.02 -8.44 -9.79
C GLN A 171 30.87 -8.74 -8.55
N VAL A 172 31.86 -7.89 -8.26
CA VAL A 172 32.67 -7.97 -7.03
C VAL A 172 31.78 -7.95 -5.79
N VAL A 173 32.14 -8.72 -4.75
CA VAL A 173 31.33 -8.97 -3.54
C VAL A 173 30.69 -7.69 -2.95
N HIS A 174 31.42 -6.58 -2.89
CA HIS A 174 30.86 -5.33 -2.34
C HIS A 174 29.77 -4.72 -3.25
N ALA A 175 30.01 -4.70 -4.56
CA ALA A 175 29.07 -4.20 -5.55
C ALA A 175 27.83 -5.11 -5.64
N SER A 176 28.02 -6.43 -5.59
CA SER A 176 26.91 -7.39 -5.61
C SER A 176 26.00 -7.23 -4.39
N MET A 177 26.55 -7.09 -3.18
CA MET A 177 25.74 -6.84 -1.97
C MET A 177 24.97 -5.52 -2.03
N SER A 178 25.57 -4.46 -2.59
CA SER A 178 24.90 -3.17 -2.77
C SER A 178 23.74 -3.26 -3.76
N LEU A 179 23.93 -3.99 -4.86
CA LEU A 179 22.90 -4.23 -5.86
C LEU A 179 21.77 -5.11 -5.33
N ILE A 180 22.07 -6.14 -4.54
CA ILE A 180 21.06 -6.96 -3.85
C ILE A 180 20.21 -6.06 -2.94
N ALA A 181 20.85 -5.19 -2.15
CA ALA A 181 20.13 -4.23 -1.30
C ALA A 181 19.20 -3.31 -2.11
N LEU A 182 19.67 -2.79 -3.26
CA LEU A 182 18.86 -1.97 -4.15
C LEU A 182 17.66 -2.74 -4.74
N VAL A 183 17.85 -4.00 -5.12
CA VAL A 183 16.76 -4.82 -5.68
C VAL A 183 15.73 -5.16 -4.61
N LEU A 184 16.16 -5.45 -3.38
CA LEU A 184 15.26 -5.60 -2.24
C LEU A 184 14.51 -4.30 -1.95
N ALA A 185 15.17 -3.15 -2.04
CA ALA A 185 14.54 -1.84 -1.89
C ALA A 185 13.48 -1.59 -2.98
N ALA A 186 13.77 -1.93 -4.24
CA ALA A 186 12.79 -1.88 -5.32
C ALA A 186 11.61 -2.83 -5.06
N ALA A 187 11.86 -4.05 -4.55
CA ALA A 187 10.80 -4.99 -4.19
C ALA A 187 9.88 -4.41 -3.09
N ALA A 188 10.45 -3.81 -2.05
CA ALA A 188 9.70 -3.17 -0.98
C ALA A 188 8.88 -1.97 -1.50
N LEU A 189 9.46 -1.16 -2.39
CA LEU A 189 8.76 -0.05 -3.05
C LEU A 189 7.59 -0.53 -3.92
N LEU A 190 7.75 -1.63 -4.66
CA LEU A 190 6.66 -2.21 -5.46
C LEU A 190 5.51 -2.65 -4.55
N VAL A 191 5.81 -3.28 -3.41
CA VAL A 191 4.79 -3.64 -2.42
C VAL A 191 4.09 -2.38 -1.89
N ASP A 192 4.85 -1.31 -1.61
CA ASP A 192 4.32 -0.03 -1.11
C ASP A 192 3.32 0.59 -2.10
N LEU A 193 3.67 0.59 -3.39
CA LEU A 193 2.79 1.05 -4.47
C LEU A 193 1.55 0.18 -4.62
N ARG A 194 1.67 -1.15 -4.58
CA ARG A 194 0.53 -2.08 -4.70
C ARG A 194 -0.44 -2.00 -3.53
N MET A 195 0.07 -1.77 -2.32
CA MET A 195 -0.76 -1.53 -1.14
C MET A 195 -1.40 -0.13 -1.14
N LYS A 196 -0.97 0.76 -2.06
CA LYS A 196 -1.35 2.17 -2.16
C LYS A 196 -1.09 2.95 -0.87
N SER A 197 0.03 2.64 -0.20
CA SER A 197 0.35 3.29 1.06
C SER A 197 0.42 4.81 0.90
N PHE A 198 0.18 5.52 2.00
CA PHE A 198 0.16 6.99 2.00
C PHE A 198 1.48 7.61 1.51
N LEU A 199 2.62 6.97 1.79
CA LEU A 199 3.95 7.48 1.44
C LEU A 199 4.57 6.82 0.20
N ALA A 200 3.82 5.99 -0.53
CA ALA A 200 4.33 5.25 -1.68
C ALA A 200 4.89 6.16 -2.81
N LEU A 201 4.21 7.26 -3.16
CA LEU A 201 4.69 8.21 -4.17
C LEU A 201 5.93 9.00 -3.70
N PRO A 202 5.96 9.58 -2.48
CA PRO A 202 7.18 10.12 -1.91
C PRO A 202 8.35 9.13 -1.93
N ASN A 203 8.12 7.87 -1.56
CA ASN A 203 9.17 6.83 -1.59
C ASN A 203 9.64 6.53 -3.00
N LEU A 204 8.74 6.51 -3.99
CA LEU A 204 9.11 6.33 -5.39
C LEU A 204 10.02 7.47 -5.87
N ILE A 205 9.65 8.72 -5.58
CA ILE A 205 10.45 9.90 -5.95
C ILE A 205 11.81 9.85 -5.25
N CYS A 206 11.83 9.59 -3.94
CA CYS A 206 13.05 9.47 -3.16
C CYS A 206 13.97 8.37 -3.73
N PHE A 207 13.43 7.18 -3.95
CA PHE A 207 14.14 6.05 -4.53
C PHE A 207 14.74 6.40 -5.89
N SER A 208 13.95 6.97 -6.81
CA SER A 208 14.45 7.33 -8.14
C SER A 208 15.53 8.41 -8.10
N VAL A 209 15.34 9.47 -7.31
CA VAL A 209 16.30 10.59 -7.20
C VAL A 209 17.60 10.14 -6.55
N VAL A 210 17.52 9.44 -5.42
CA VAL A 210 18.70 8.99 -4.68
C VAL A 210 19.48 7.94 -5.48
N THR A 211 18.77 7.03 -6.15
CA THR A 211 19.43 6.00 -6.97
C THR A 211 20.17 6.64 -8.15
N ALA A 212 19.54 7.60 -8.84
CA ALA A 212 20.14 8.26 -10.00
C ALA A 212 21.33 9.18 -9.63
N LEU A 213 21.23 9.93 -8.53
CA LEU A 213 22.24 10.94 -8.17
C LEU A 213 23.40 10.39 -7.34
N PHE A 214 23.12 9.43 -6.45
CA PHE A 214 24.10 8.97 -5.45
C PHE A 214 24.46 7.50 -5.61
N PHE A 215 23.49 6.61 -5.77
CA PHE A 215 23.76 5.17 -5.74
C PHE A 215 24.70 4.72 -6.87
N PHE A 216 24.38 5.02 -8.15
CA PHE A 216 25.24 4.57 -9.26
C PHE A 216 26.63 5.23 -9.25
N ASN A 217 26.71 6.48 -8.83
CA ASN A 217 28.00 7.17 -8.64
C ASN A 217 28.84 6.49 -7.54
N SER A 218 28.21 6.09 -6.43
CA SER A 218 28.88 5.38 -5.33
C SER A 218 29.28 3.94 -5.66
N LEU A 219 28.54 3.28 -6.56
CA LEU A 219 28.81 1.89 -6.96
C LEU A 219 30.12 1.79 -7.77
N ASN A 220 30.49 2.84 -8.50
CA ASN A 220 31.70 2.93 -9.33
C ASN A 220 31.88 1.75 -10.31
N VAL A 221 30.76 1.20 -10.80
CA VAL A 221 30.70 0.15 -11.83
C VAL A 221 30.13 0.78 -13.10
N PRO A 222 30.67 0.49 -14.29
CA PRO A 222 30.10 1.00 -15.53
C PRO A 222 28.73 0.38 -15.77
N THR A 223 27.68 1.17 -15.56
CA THR A 223 26.29 0.73 -15.72
C THR A 223 25.67 1.19 -17.03
N ASN A 224 24.84 0.35 -17.65
CA ASN A 224 23.97 0.77 -18.75
C ASN A 224 22.66 1.33 -18.19
N LEU A 225 22.57 2.66 -18.18
CA LEU A 225 21.43 3.38 -17.64
C LEU A 225 20.11 3.02 -18.34
N PHE A 226 20.13 2.78 -19.67
CA PHE A 226 18.92 2.45 -20.42
C PHE A 226 18.33 1.10 -20.00
N ALA A 227 19.17 0.09 -19.76
CA ALA A 227 18.73 -1.22 -19.28
C ALA A 227 18.14 -1.14 -17.87
N LEU A 228 18.79 -0.41 -16.97
CA LEU A 228 18.34 -0.23 -15.58
C LEU A 228 17.04 0.56 -15.48
N VAL A 229 16.91 1.65 -16.25
CA VAL A 229 15.69 2.44 -16.35
C VAL A 229 14.55 1.61 -16.97
N CYS A 230 14.83 0.83 -18.02
CA CYS A 230 13.87 -0.07 -18.63
C CYS A 230 13.35 -1.10 -17.62
N PHE A 231 14.25 -1.76 -16.87
CA PHE A 231 13.88 -2.71 -15.81
C PHE A 231 12.98 -2.06 -14.76
N PHE A 232 13.41 -0.92 -14.21
CA PHE A 232 12.69 -0.23 -13.14
C PHE A 232 11.30 0.25 -13.59
N ILE A 233 11.20 0.91 -14.75
CA ILE A 233 9.92 1.45 -15.24
C ILE A 233 8.95 0.31 -15.60
N ARG A 234 9.44 -0.79 -16.19
CA ARG A 234 8.59 -1.95 -16.50
C ARG A 234 7.97 -2.59 -15.27
N LEU A 235 8.69 -2.60 -14.14
CA LEU A 235 8.17 -3.08 -12.86
C LEU A 235 7.20 -2.08 -12.21
N VAL A 236 7.54 -0.80 -12.20
CA VAL A 236 6.79 0.25 -11.47
C VAL A 236 5.52 0.70 -12.19
N CYS A 237 5.48 0.61 -13.52
CA CYS A 237 4.38 1.16 -14.33
C CYS A 237 3.00 0.62 -13.94
N GLU A 238 2.86 -0.70 -13.78
CA GLU A 238 1.59 -1.32 -13.40
C GLU A 238 1.13 -0.90 -11.98
N PRO A 239 1.94 -1.05 -10.91
CA PRO A 239 1.58 -0.56 -9.57
C PRO A 239 1.21 0.92 -9.51
N VAL A 240 1.92 1.79 -10.24
CA VAL A 240 1.62 3.23 -10.27
C VAL A 240 0.26 3.49 -10.92
N LEU A 241 -0.06 2.81 -12.02
CA LEU A 241 -1.37 2.93 -12.64
C LEU A 241 -2.47 2.34 -11.73
N ASP A 242 -2.19 1.23 -11.04
CA ASP A 242 -3.12 0.60 -10.10
C ASP A 242 -3.47 1.52 -8.93
N MET A 243 -2.60 2.48 -8.54
CA MET A 243 -2.97 3.48 -7.54
C MET A 243 -4.24 4.26 -7.91
N TYR A 244 -4.41 4.58 -9.20
CA TYR A 244 -5.56 5.33 -9.72
C TYR A 244 -6.70 4.45 -10.18
N PHE A 245 -6.42 3.35 -10.91
CA PHE A 245 -7.43 2.46 -11.49
C PHE A 245 -7.84 1.30 -10.58
N GLY A 246 -7.14 1.10 -9.46
CA GLY A 246 -7.40 0.01 -8.52
C GLY A 246 -8.71 0.18 -7.76
N GLY A 247 -9.67 -0.72 -7.98
CA GLY A 247 -10.97 -0.77 -7.29
C GLY A 247 -10.97 -1.60 -6.01
N LEU A 248 -9.86 -2.26 -5.67
CA LEU A 248 -9.74 -3.09 -4.47
C LEU A 248 -9.89 -2.27 -3.19
N SER A 249 -10.71 -2.79 -2.27
CA SER A 249 -10.85 -2.22 -0.92
C SER A 249 -9.55 -2.40 -0.11
N VAL A 250 -9.38 -1.59 0.95
CA VAL A 250 -8.17 -1.66 1.80
C VAL A 250 -7.96 -3.07 2.36
N THR A 251 -9.01 -3.71 2.87
CA THR A 251 -8.93 -5.05 3.45
C THR A 251 -8.62 -6.13 2.40
N GLU A 252 -9.08 -5.94 1.16
CA GLU A 252 -8.72 -6.81 0.03
C GLU A 252 -7.26 -6.65 -0.37
N ARG A 253 -6.74 -5.43 -0.51
CA ARG A 253 -5.32 -5.18 -0.85
C ARG A 253 -4.39 -5.81 0.17
N TRP A 254 -4.65 -5.58 1.46
CA TRP A 254 -3.86 -6.14 2.56
C TRP A 254 -4.17 -7.61 2.85
N SER A 255 -5.12 -8.24 2.13
CA SER A 255 -5.53 -9.62 2.38
C SER A 255 -4.39 -10.65 2.37
N PRO A 256 -3.32 -10.54 1.54
CA PRO A 256 -2.21 -11.50 1.59
C PRO A 256 -1.46 -11.46 2.92
N LEU A 257 -1.35 -10.29 3.54
CA LEU A 257 -0.76 -10.12 4.87
C LEU A 257 -1.75 -10.54 5.97
N LEU A 258 -3.00 -10.09 5.86
CA LEU A 258 -4.04 -10.32 6.87
C LEU A 258 -4.43 -11.80 7.00
N ARG A 259 -4.35 -12.57 5.90
CA ARG A 259 -4.68 -14.00 5.86
C ARG A 259 -3.48 -14.92 6.09
N ARG A 260 -2.25 -14.39 6.07
CA ARG A 260 -1.03 -15.18 6.30
C ARG A 260 -1.09 -15.89 7.66
N GLY A 261 -0.42 -17.03 7.79
CA GLY A 261 -0.36 -17.75 9.07
C GLY A 261 0.36 -16.94 10.15
N GLY A 262 -0.09 -17.07 11.41
CA GLY A 262 0.47 -16.32 12.55
C GLY A 262 1.98 -16.54 12.73
N LEU A 263 2.45 -17.78 12.59
CA LEU A 263 3.89 -18.10 12.67
C LEU A 263 4.68 -17.41 11.55
N SER A 264 4.17 -17.45 10.32
CA SER A 264 4.85 -16.85 9.17
C SER A 264 4.96 -15.32 9.30
N ARG A 265 3.95 -14.65 9.88
CA ARG A 265 4.04 -13.21 10.20
C ARG A 265 5.03 -12.90 11.32
N ARG A 266 5.14 -13.76 12.33
CA ARG A 266 6.14 -13.58 13.39
C ARG A 266 7.55 -13.76 12.85
N LEU A 267 7.75 -14.76 11.99
CA LEU A 267 9.03 -15.00 11.32
C LEU A 267 9.43 -13.86 10.39
N SER A 268 8.48 -13.12 9.78
CA SER A 268 8.83 -11.95 8.96
C SER A 268 9.40 -10.77 9.75
N LEU A 269 9.35 -10.79 11.09
CA LEU A 269 10.00 -9.78 11.92
C LEU A 269 11.51 -9.96 12.00
N LEU A 270 12.02 -11.19 11.83
CA LEU A 270 13.45 -11.47 11.85
C LEU A 270 14.22 -10.79 10.70
N PRO A 271 13.81 -10.91 9.42
CA PRO A 271 14.49 -10.20 8.34
C PRO A 271 14.33 -8.67 8.46
N LEU A 272 13.21 -8.18 9.00
CA LEU A 272 13.03 -6.75 9.26
C LEU A 272 14.05 -6.24 10.29
N LEU A 273 14.16 -6.93 11.43
CA LEU A 273 15.16 -6.62 12.46
C LEU A 273 16.59 -6.70 11.91
N ALA A 274 16.89 -7.69 11.07
CA ALA A 274 18.22 -7.83 10.47
C ALA A 274 18.57 -6.64 9.58
N VAL A 275 17.61 -6.15 8.78
CA VAL A 275 17.78 -4.96 7.93
C VAL A 275 17.97 -3.70 8.79
N GLU A 276 17.17 -3.53 9.85
CA GLU A 276 17.30 -2.41 10.79
C GLU A 276 18.66 -2.37 11.50
N ILE A 277 19.13 -3.52 12.01
CA ILE A 277 20.47 -3.63 12.62
C ILE A 277 21.55 -3.33 11.59
N THR A 278 21.41 -3.84 10.36
CA THR A 278 22.37 -3.57 9.28
C THR A 278 22.43 -2.07 8.99
N PHE A 279 21.29 -1.40 8.90
CA PHE A 279 21.23 0.06 8.73
C PHE A 279 21.97 0.79 9.85
N LEU A 280 21.71 0.44 11.12
CA LEU A 280 22.37 1.05 12.27
C LEU A 280 23.89 0.86 12.24
N VAL A 281 24.36 -0.35 11.92
CA VAL A 281 25.79 -0.67 11.82
C VAL A 281 26.44 0.14 10.70
N LEU A 282 25.81 0.21 9.52
CA LEU A 282 26.33 1.00 8.40
C LEU A 282 26.33 2.50 8.70
N ALA A 283 25.31 3.00 9.41
CA ALA A 283 25.25 4.38 9.86
C ALA A 283 26.41 4.70 10.83
N ALA A 284 26.76 3.76 11.72
CA ALA A 284 27.84 3.92 12.69
C ALA A 284 29.24 4.05 12.04
N PHE A 285 29.44 3.52 10.83
CA PHE A 285 30.70 3.73 10.10
C PHE A 285 30.99 5.21 9.83
N LYS A 286 29.99 6.10 9.85
CA LYS A 286 30.22 7.55 9.74
C LYS A 286 31.07 8.12 10.89
N ILE A 287 31.11 7.47 12.05
CA ILE A 287 31.92 7.91 13.20
C ILE A 287 33.43 7.86 12.89
N SER A 288 33.85 7.01 11.96
CA SER A 288 35.27 6.90 11.57
C SER A 288 35.81 8.14 10.83
N ASP A 289 34.92 9.02 10.36
CA ASP A 289 35.25 10.25 9.64
C ASP A 289 35.53 11.39 10.63
N LEU A 290 36.82 11.65 10.88
CA LEU A 290 37.33 12.51 11.96
C LEU A 290 37.24 14.02 11.67
N ASP A 291 36.90 14.44 10.45
CA ASP A 291 37.00 15.84 10.02
C ASP A 291 36.08 16.80 10.80
N ARG A 292 34.99 16.31 11.42
CA ARG A 292 34.03 17.10 12.21
C ARG A 292 33.55 16.40 13.49
N TRP A 293 34.43 15.65 14.14
CA TRP A 293 34.07 14.73 15.21
C TRP A 293 33.28 15.38 16.37
N TYR A 294 33.57 16.63 16.74
CA TYR A 294 32.92 17.34 17.85
C TYR A 294 31.40 17.50 17.71
N VAL A 295 30.89 17.59 16.47
CA VAL A 295 29.46 17.75 16.19
C VAL A 295 28.85 16.41 15.76
N VAL A 296 29.59 15.64 14.97
CA VAL A 296 29.11 14.38 14.40
C VAL A 296 28.92 13.32 15.48
N ILE A 297 29.88 13.18 16.42
CA ILE A 297 29.81 12.14 17.46
C ILE A 297 28.63 12.37 18.42
N PRO A 298 28.45 13.55 19.04
CA PRO A 298 27.31 13.77 19.92
C PRO A 298 25.97 13.70 19.18
N GLY A 299 25.91 14.28 17.97
CA GLY A 299 24.71 14.27 17.13
C GLY A 299 24.28 12.85 16.76
N PHE A 300 25.21 12.05 16.23
CA PHE A 300 24.98 10.66 15.90
C PHE A 300 24.57 9.84 17.13
N SER A 301 25.26 10.04 18.26
CA SER A 301 25.00 9.28 19.48
C SER A 301 23.61 9.54 20.03
N ALA A 302 23.19 10.81 20.08
CA ALA A 302 21.84 11.20 20.50
C ALA A 302 20.77 10.69 19.52
N SER A 303 20.99 10.86 18.20
CA SER A 303 20.04 10.39 17.19
C SER A 303 19.92 8.87 17.14
N SER A 304 21.03 8.14 17.33
CA SER A 304 21.08 6.68 17.36
C SER A 304 20.38 6.13 18.60
N ALA A 305 20.62 6.71 19.77
CA ALA A 305 19.90 6.33 20.99
C ALA A 305 18.39 6.54 20.85
N PHE A 306 17.99 7.71 20.32
CA PHE A 306 16.57 7.99 20.04
C PHE A 306 15.99 7.00 19.01
N TRP A 307 16.72 6.73 17.93
CA TRP A 307 16.35 5.77 16.90
C TRP A 307 16.13 4.37 17.48
N ILE A 308 17.06 3.87 18.31
CA ILE A 308 16.93 2.56 18.97
C ILE A 308 15.66 2.49 19.81
N ILE A 309 15.36 3.53 20.59
CA ILE A 309 14.14 3.60 21.41
C ILE A 309 12.89 3.53 20.52
N CYS A 310 12.84 4.34 19.47
CA CYS A 310 11.73 4.34 18.51
C CYS A 310 11.55 2.97 17.83
N HIS A 311 12.64 2.31 17.45
CA HIS A 311 12.61 1.04 16.73
C HIS A 311 12.28 -0.17 17.61
N VAL A 312 12.69 -0.15 18.87
CA VAL A 312 12.19 -1.11 19.87
C VAL A 312 10.67 -0.98 20.01
N VAL A 313 10.16 0.25 20.13
CA VAL A 313 8.70 0.49 20.18
C VAL A 313 8.03 0.03 18.89
N PHE A 314 8.60 0.33 17.72
CA PHE A 314 8.12 -0.12 16.42
C PHE A 314 7.98 -1.65 16.35
N LEU A 315 9.02 -2.40 16.71
CA LEU A 315 9.01 -3.87 16.70
C LEU A 315 7.98 -4.43 17.70
N VAL A 316 7.88 -3.85 18.90
CA VAL A 316 6.87 -4.25 19.90
C VAL A 316 5.46 -3.99 19.38
N THR A 317 5.21 -2.84 18.75
CA THR A 317 3.89 -2.53 18.17
C THR A 317 3.52 -3.48 17.04
N LEU A 318 4.46 -3.82 16.16
CA LEU A 318 4.22 -4.75 15.05
C LEU A 318 4.02 -6.19 15.56
N TRP A 319 4.79 -6.62 16.56
CA TRP A 319 4.57 -7.90 17.25
C TRP A 319 3.19 -7.95 17.89
N GLY A 320 2.80 -6.90 18.61
CA GLY A 320 1.48 -6.76 19.24
C GLY A 320 0.34 -6.83 18.22
N PHE A 321 0.49 -6.15 17.08
CA PHE A 321 -0.44 -6.23 15.96
C PHE A 321 -0.59 -7.67 15.45
N HIS A 322 0.53 -8.34 15.16
CA HIS A 322 0.51 -9.72 14.68
C HIS A 322 -0.12 -10.69 15.68
N SER A 323 0.10 -10.48 16.99
CA SER A 323 -0.54 -11.28 18.03
C SER A 323 -2.06 -11.08 18.01
N LYS A 324 -2.53 -9.83 18.07
CA LYS A 324 -3.97 -9.52 18.02
C LYS A 324 -4.64 -10.03 16.74
N LEU A 325 -3.98 -9.91 15.59
CA LEU A 325 -4.49 -10.42 14.32
C LEU A 325 -4.59 -11.94 14.31
N SER A 326 -3.62 -12.64 14.92
CA SER A 326 -3.65 -14.10 15.05
C SER A 326 -4.81 -14.57 15.94
N ASP A 327 -5.19 -13.79 16.96
CA ASP A 327 -6.36 -14.07 17.78
C ASP A 327 -7.67 -13.85 17.00
N CYS A 328 -7.73 -12.78 16.18
CA CYS A 328 -8.87 -12.55 15.28
C CYS A 328 -9.06 -13.68 14.27
N GLN A 329 -7.97 -14.16 13.67
CA GLN A 329 -8.01 -15.30 12.75
C GLN A 329 -8.47 -16.58 13.44
N ARG A 330 -8.01 -16.85 14.66
CA ARG A 330 -8.44 -18.02 15.44
C ARG A 330 -9.94 -18.01 15.70
N VAL A 331 -10.51 -16.86 16.08
CA VAL A 331 -11.96 -16.70 16.26
C VAL A 331 -12.71 -16.88 14.95
N CYS A 332 -12.22 -16.29 13.85
CA CYS A 332 -12.84 -16.42 12.53
C CYS A 332 -12.86 -17.88 12.04
N LEU A 333 -11.78 -18.63 12.28
CA LEU A 333 -11.69 -20.06 11.95
C LEU A 333 -12.65 -20.90 12.81
N ALA A 334 -12.73 -20.62 14.12
CA ALA A 334 -13.65 -21.31 15.02
C ALA A 334 -15.12 -21.10 14.63
N GLN A 335 -15.46 -19.92 14.10
CA GLN A 335 -16.82 -19.58 13.66
C GLN A 335 -17.17 -20.08 12.24
N ARG A 336 -16.27 -20.79 11.53
CA ARG A 336 -16.43 -21.20 10.11
C ARG A 336 -16.99 -20.09 9.22
N ALA A 337 -16.49 -18.87 9.43
CA ALA A 337 -17.22 -17.69 9.05
C ALA A 337 -17.08 -17.33 7.56
N SER A 338 -18.12 -16.69 7.03
CA SER A 338 -18.26 -16.25 5.63
C SER A 338 -17.20 -15.22 5.20
N PRO A 339 -17.01 -14.99 3.88
CA PRO A 339 -16.19 -13.88 3.39
C PRO A 339 -16.61 -12.55 4.04
N GLY A 340 -15.66 -11.81 4.61
CA GLY A 340 -15.89 -10.57 5.36
C GLY A 340 -15.97 -10.70 6.88
N ALA A 341 -15.99 -11.93 7.42
CA ALA A 341 -16.04 -12.14 8.87
C ALA A 341 -14.80 -11.62 9.62
N LEU A 342 -13.62 -11.70 9.01
CA LEU A 342 -12.38 -11.23 9.62
C LEU A 342 -12.44 -9.73 9.96
N GLU A 343 -13.05 -8.93 9.09
CA GLU A 343 -13.20 -7.48 9.32
C GLU A 343 -14.06 -7.22 10.56
N ARG A 344 -15.21 -7.89 10.69
CA ARG A 344 -16.10 -7.79 11.86
C ARG A 344 -15.43 -8.25 13.15
N VAL A 345 -14.61 -9.31 13.07
CA VAL A 345 -13.84 -9.77 14.23
C VAL A 345 -12.75 -8.76 14.60
N MET A 346 -12.09 -8.15 13.62
CA MET A 346 -11.07 -7.11 13.85
C MET A 346 -11.69 -5.85 14.49
N THR A 347 -12.86 -5.41 14.04
CA THR A 347 -13.56 -4.26 14.63
C THR A 347 -13.97 -4.55 16.07
N SER A 348 -14.62 -5.69 16.33
CA SER A 348 -15.01 -6.10 17.70
C SER A 348 -13.84 -6.31 18.67
N LYS A 349 -12.64 -6.67 18.18
CA LYS A 349 -11.43 -6.81 19.01
C LYS A 349 -10.64 -5.49 19.16
N GLY A 350 -11.22 -4.36 18.75
CA GLY A 350 -10.61 -3.04 18.92
C GLY A 350 -9.36 -2.82 18.08
N MET A 351 -9.24 -3.49 16.92
CA MET A 351 -8.08 -3.35 16.04
C MET A 351 -7.98 -1.93 15.46
N ARG A 352 -9.10 -1.25 15.23
CA ARG A 352 -9.15 0.16 14.81
C ARG A 352 -8.37 1.06 15.76
N HIS A 353 -8.73 1.05 17.04
CA HIS A 353 -8.09 1.88 18.06
C HIS A 353 -6.59 1.57 18.19
N PHE A 354 -6.24 0.29 18.15
CA PHE A 354 -4.83 -0.14 18.13
C PHE A 354 -4.05 0.46 16.94
N CYS A 355 -4.63 0.46 15.74
CA CYS A 355 -4.01 1.03 14.55
C CYS A 355 -3.91 2.57 14.62
N LEU A 356 -4.93 3.25 15.16
CA LEU A 356 -4.94 4.71 15.31
C LEU A 356 -3.88 5.23 16.31
N VAL A 357 -3.59 4.46 17.36
CA VAL A 357 -2.50 4.77 18.28
C VAL A 357 -1.16 4.39 17.65
N SER A 358 -1.05 3.18 17.08
CA SER A 358 0.19 2.67 16.50
C SER A 358 0.70 3.52 15.34
N LYS A 359 -0.18 4.08 14.49
CA LYS A 359 0.26 4.94 13.37
C LYS A 359 1.09 6.15 13.85
N ARG A 360 0.80 6.70 15.03
CA ARG A 360 1.56 7.84 15.60
C ARG A 360 2.95 7.39 16.05
N LEU A 361 3.05 6.19 16.64
CA LEU A 361 4.31 5.61 17.09
C LEU A 361 5.22 5.25 15.90
N VAL A 362 4.67 4.64 14.85
CA VAL A 362 5.42 4.30 13.64
C VAL A 362 5.83 5.54 12.84
N LEU A 363 5.07 6.64 12.93
CA LEU A 363 5.52 7.90 12.34
C LEU A 363 6.82 8.41 13.00
N PHE A 364 6.96 8.26 14.33
CA PHE A 364 8.20 8.63 15.02
C PHE A 364 9.38 7.76 14.59
N SER A 365 9.20 6.46 14.36
CA SER A 365 10.27 5.60 13.84
C SER A 365 10.66 5.97 12.41
N LEU A 366 9.70 6.30 11.55
CA LEU A 366 9.99 6.74 10.18
C LEU A 366 10.76 8.06 10.16
N VAL A 367 10.38 9.01 11.01
CA VAL A 367 11.11 10.28 11.15
C VAL A 367 12.50 10.05 11.75
N SER A 368 12.64 9.20 12.76
CA SER A 368 13.96 8.91 13.35
C SER A 368 14.90 8.27 12.32
N THR A 369 14.42 7.36 11.46
CA THR A 369 15.21 6.78 10.37
C THR A 369 15.64 7.82 9.36
N ALA A 370 14.75 8.73 8.95
CA ALA A 370 15.09 9.81 8.04
C ALA A 370 16.15 10.75 8.63
N VAL A 371 16.03 11.11 9.92
CA VAL A 371 16.99 11.94 10.65
C VAL A 371 18.35 11.24 10.78
N LEU A 372 18.35 9.98 11.23
CA LEU A 372 19.58 9.22 11.38
C LEU A 372 20.28 9.04 10.03
N GLY A 373 19.54 8.70 8.97
CA GLY A 373 20.08 8.55 7.62
C GLY A 373 20.65 9.85 7.04
N ALA A 374 20.02 11.00 7.32
CA ALA A 374 20.53 12.31 6.92
C ALA A 374 21.81 12.70 7.68
N LEU A 375 21.86 12.45 9.00
CA LEU A 375 23.05 12.71 9.82
C LEU A 375 24.22 11.78 9.48
N SER A 376 23.91 10.53 9.14
CA SER A 376 24.89 9.50 8.79
C SER A 376 25.12 9.39 7.28
N TRP A 377 24.77 10.41 6.48
CA TRP A 377 24.83 10.34 5.03
C TRP A 377 26.25 10.04 4.53
N GLN A 378 26.39 8.98 3.73
CA GLN A 378 27.66 8.50 3.18
C GLN A 378 27.55 8.40 1.65
N PRO A 379 27.96 9.42 0.89
CA PRO A 379 27.81 9.44 -0.56
C PRO A 379 28.72 8.42 -1.29
N SER A 380 29.78 7.95 -0.64
CA SER A 380 30.73 6.96 -1.18
C SER A 380 30.35 5.51 -0.88
N ASN A 381 29.36 5.27 -0.01
CA ASN A 381 29.02 3.92 0.44
C ASN A 381 27.69 3.47 -0.19
N SER A 382 27.79 2.73 -1.30
CA SER A 382 26.64 2.21 -2.06
C SER A 382 25.75 1.28 -1.23
N LEU A 383 26.35 0.51 -0.31
CA LEU A 383 25.62 -0.40 0.56
C LEU A 383 24.75 0.37 1.58
N PHE A 384 25.30 1.43 2.18
CA PHE A 384 24.55 2.32 3.08
C PHE A 384 23.35 2.95 2.36
N ILE A 385 23.57 3.49 1.15
CA ILE A 385 22.50 4.10 0.34
C ILE A 385 21.43 3.05 -0.01
N GLY A 386 21.84 1.85 -0.44
CA GLY A 386 20.92 0.76 -0.77
C GLY A 386 20.08 0.29 0.42
N VAL A 387 20.69 0.13 1.60
CA VAL A 387 19.97 -0.26 2.83
C VAL A 387 19.06 0.87 3.31
N PHE A 388 19.47 2.14 3.24
CA PHE A 388 18.60 3.28 3.56
C PHE A 388 17.35 3.31 2.66
N LEU A 389 17.53 3.09 1.35
CA LEU A 389 16.44 2.98 0.39
C LEU A 389 15.56 1.74 0.60
N LEU A 390 16.04 0.72 1.31
CA LEU A 390 15.25 -0.45 1.68
C LEU A 390 14.42 -0.20 2.95
N VAL A 391 15.02 0.40 3.98
CA VAL A 391 14.34 0.64 5.27
C VAL A 391 13.15 1.59 5.10
N LEU A 392 13.31 2.67 4.32
CA LEU A 392 12.26 3.68 4.15
C LEU A 392 10.92 3.11 3.63
N PRO A 393 10.87 2.35 2.51
CA PRO A 393 9.65 1.69 2.07
C PRO A 393 9.10 0.66 3.06
N LEU A 394 9.96 -0.06 3.80
CA LEU A 394 9.50 -1.05 4.79
C LEU A 394 8.78 -0.40 5.98
N GLU A 395 9.33 0.67 6.52
CA GLU A 395 8.69 1.42 7.61
C GLU A 395 7.42 2.14 7.11
N SER A 396 7.49 2.70 5.90
CA SER A 396 6.34 3.30 5.21
C SER A 396 5.18 2.31 5.03
N LEU A 397 5.48 1.06 4.65
CA LEU A 397 4.49 0.00 4.52
C LEU A 397 3.75 -0.26 5.84
N VAL A 398 4.48 -0.32 6.96
CA VAL A 398 3.88 -0.55 8.28
C VAL A 398 3.06 0.68 8.72
N TYR A 399 3.57 1.88 8.47
CA TYR A 399 2.80 3.11 8.69
C TYR A 399 1.51 3.13 7.87
N GLY A 400 1.60 2.81 6.58
CA GLY A 400 0.48 2.72 5.66
C GLY A 400 -0.56 1.70 6.11
N LEU A 401 -0.12 0.51 6.55
CA LEU A 401 -0.99 -0.50 7.12
C LEU A 401 -1.82 0.05 8.29
N PHE A 402 -1.17 0.66 9.28
CA PHE A 402 -1.88 1.20 10.45
C PHE A 402 -2.75 2.42 10.12
N TYR A 403 -2.28 3.29 9.22
CA TYR A 403 -3.05 4.43 8.77
C TYR A 403 -4.33 3.99 8.06
N GLU A 404 -4.24 3.06 7.11
CA GLU A 404 -5.37 2.61 6.32
C GLU A 404 -6.33 1.74 7.14
N LEU A 405 -5.84 0.75 7.89
CA LEU A 405 -6.71 -0.07 8.75
C LEU A 405 -7.36 0.78 9.84
N GLY A 406 -6.65 1.74 10.44
CA GLY A 406 -7.22 2.62 11.46
C GLY A 406 -8.35 3.50 10.93
N ASN A 407 -8.32 3.87 9.66
CA ASN A 407 -9.34 4.70 9.02
C ASN A 407 -10.46 3.88 8.36
N CYS A 408 -10.21 2.62 8.00
CA CYS A 408 -11.18 1.77 7.30
C CYS A 408 -11.93 0.81 8.22
N LEU A 409 -11.32 0.36 9.33
CA LEU A 409 -12.01 -0.52 10.25
C LEU A 409 -13.09 0.26 10.99
N GLY A 410 -14.33 -0.22 10.86
CA GLY A 410 -15.47 0.34 11.57
C GLY A 410 -15.46 0.05 13.07
N GLY A 411 -16.61 0.24 13.70
CA GLY A 411 -16.81 -0.04 15.12
C GLY A 411 -16.87 1.21 15.99
N THR A 412 -17.05 2.38 15.37
CA THR A 412 -17.43 3.60 16.09
C THR A 412 -18.93 3.81 15.96
N CYS A 413 -19.58 4.05 17.09
CA CYS A 413 -21.02 4.22 17.19
C CYS A 413 -21.32 5.49 17.97
N VAL A 414 -22.22 6.31 17.44
CA VAL A 414 -22.76 7.46 18.16
C VAL A 414 -24.25 7.30 18.37
N GLY A 415 -24.69 7.50 19.61
CA GLY A 415 -26.07 7.42 20.04
C GLY A 415 -26.65 8.82 20.29
N TYR A 416 -27.84 9.07 19.75
CA TYR A 416 -28.65 10.22 20.09
C TYR A 416 -30.04 9.75 20.51
N ALA A 417 -30.51 10.19 21.67
CA ALA A 417 -31.82 9.83 22.19
C ALA A 417 -32.72 11.07 22.30
N VAL A 418 -33.97 10.93 21.89
CA VAL A 418 -35.00 11.94 22.02
C VAL A 418 -36.17 11.29 22.75
N VAL A 419 -36.43 11.76 23.96
CA VAL A 419 -37.47 11.23 24.83
C VAL A 419 -38.45 12.35 25.18
N ILE A 420 -39.64 12.31 24.61
CA ILE A 420 -40.69 13.31 24.78
C ILE A 420 -41.83 12.67 25.60
N PRO A 421 -42.11 13.13 26.82
CA PRO A 421 -43.26 12.69 27.59
C PRO A 421 -44.57 12.97 26.84
N THR A 422 -45.44 11.97 26.82
CA THR A 422 -46.71 11.90 26.11
C THR A 422 -47.81 12.74 26.79
N ASN A 423 -47.60 14.06 26.89
CA ASN A 423 -48.51 14.95 27.61
C ASN A 423 -49.57 15.61 26.71
N PHE A 424 -49.43 15.53 25.38
CA PHE A 424 -50.10 16.49 24.48
C PHE A 424 -50.88 15.89 23.29
N CYS A 425 -51.05 14.57 23.19
CA CYS A 425 -51.79 14.02 22.05
C CYS A 425 -52.85 13.01 22.46
N SER A 426 -54.12 13.41 22.37
CA SER A 426 -55.21 12.47 22.14
C SER A 426 -55.04 11.78 20.78
N VAL A 427 -55.83 10.73 20.53
CA VAL A 427 -55.92 10.02 19.24
C VAL A 427 -56.25 10.97 18.05
N ASP A 428 -56.75 12.17 18.36
CA ASP A 428 -57.13 13.23 17.42
C ASP A 428 -56.12 14.41 17.37
N GLY A 429 -54.98 14.31 18.08
CA GLY A 429 -53.92 15.32 18.09
C GLY A 429 -54.21 16.56 18.94
N GLN A 430 -55.24 16.53 19.77
CA GLN A 430 -55.57 17.63 20.69
C GLN A 430 -54.83 17.48 22.03
N PRO A 431 -54.43 18.59 22.67
CA PRO A 431 -53.81 18.56 24.00
C PRO A 431 -54.82 18.09 25.05
N THR A 432 -54.51 16.98 25.74
CA THR A 432 -55.34 16.44 26.83
C THR A 432 -54.70 16.79 28.17
N LEU A 433 -55.47 17.40 29.07
CA LEU A 433 -55.02 17.64 30.45
C LEU A 433 -54.99 16.32 31.22
N LEU A 434 -53.82 15.93 31.70
CA LEU A 434 -53.63 14.76 32.55
C LEU A 434 -53.74 15.16 34.04
N PRO A 435 -54.32 14.31 34.91
CA PRO A 435 -54.27 14.46 36.35
C PRO A 435 -52.81 14.55 36.87
N PRO A 436 -52.54 15.27 37.97
CA PRO A 436 -51.19 15.47 38.49
C PRO A 436 -50.47 14.16 38.83
N ASP A 437 -51.20 13.16 39.34
CA ASP A 437 -50.63 11.84 39.67
C ASP A 437 -50.17 11.09 38.41
N GLU A 438 -50.95 11.15 37.34
CA GLU A 438 -50.60 10.53 36.04
C GLU A 438 -49.43 11.25 35.38
N VAL A 439 -49.35 12.59 35.48
CA VAL A 439 -48.19 13.36 35.00
C VAL A 439 -46.92 12.97 35.75
N GLN A 440 -47.02 12.74 37.06
CA GLN A 440 -45.89 12.32 37.87
C GLN A 440 -45.42 10.90 37.49
N GLU A 441 -46.35 9.95 37.36
CA GLU A 441 -46.03 8.58 36.92
C GLU A 441 -45.40 8.58 35.52
N LEU A 442 -45.96 9.37 34.61
CA LEU A 442 -45.45 9.48 33.26
C LEU A 442 -44.02 10.04 33.24
N ASN A 443 -43.76 11.12 33.97
CA ASN A 443 -42.43 11.69 34.09
C ASN A 443 -41.43 10.69 34.69
N LEU A 444 -41.82 9.93 35.71
CA LEU A 444 -40.99 8.86 36.28
C LEU A 444 -40.64 7.79 35.24
N ARG A 445 -41.63 7.35 34.44
CA ARG A 445 -41.43 6.36 33.38
C ARG A 445 -40.53 6.89 32.26
N THR A 446 -40.74 8.14 31.84
CA THR A 446 -39.96 8.79 30.79
C THR A 446 -38.51 9.03 31.23
N MET A 447 -38.29 9.47 32.47
CA MET A 447 -36.96 9.58 33.06
C MET A 447 -36.29 8.22 33.23
N GLY A 448 -37.04 7.20 33.63
CA GLY A 448 -36.55 5.82 33.68
C GLY A 448 -36.09 5.32 32.29
N MET A 449 -36.83 5.65 31.24
CA MET A 449 -36.45 5.33 29.87
C MET A 449 -35.19 6.06 29.42
N LEU A 450 -35.08 7.37 29.70
CA LEU A 450 -33.88 8.17 29.43
C LEU A 450 -32.65 7.56 30.09
N ASN A 451 -32.75 7.20 31.37
CA ASN A 451 -31.67 6.55 32.13
C ASN A 451 -31.30 5.18 31.53
N ASN A 452 -32.28 4.39 31.12
CA ASN A 452 -32.03 3.09 30.49
C ASN A 452 -31.29 3.24 29.16
N VAL A 453 -31.63 4.23 28.34
CA VAL A 453 -30.96 4.50 27.05
C VAL A 453 -29.54 5.03 27.28
N GLN A 454 -29.34 5.93 28.24
CA GLN A 454 -28.00 6.38 28.63
C GLN A 454 -27.13 5.21 29.13
N ARG A 455 -27.72 4.32 29.93
CA ARG A 455 -27.05 3.09 30.39
C ARG A 455 -26.74 2.15 29.23
N PHE A 456 -27.63 2.02 28.26
CA PHE A 456 -27.38 1.24 27.04
C PHE A 456 -26.19 1.82 26.25
N PHE A 457 -26.14 3.13 26.04
CA PHE A 457 -25.01 3.78 25.37
C PHE A 457 -23.69 3.53 26.12
N SER A 458 -23.67 3.68 27.44
CA SER A 458 -22.44 3.45 28.23
C SER A 458 -22.02 1.98 28.27
N GLN A 459 -22.96 1.05 28.43
CA GLN A 459 -22.67 -0.39 28.46
C GLN A 459 -22.11 -0.91 27.14
N HIS A 460 -22.54 -0.33 26.01
CA HIS A 460 -22.07 -0.70 24.69
C HIS A 460 -20.94 0.21 24.16
N MET A 461 -20.34 1.05 25.00
CA MET A 461 -19.25 1.96 24.64
C MET A 461 -19.59 2.83 23.42
N MET A 462 -20.84 3.29 23.35
CA MET A 462 -21.32 4.20 22.31
C MET A 462 -21.10 5.64 22.77
N ASP A 463 -20.57 6.48 21.88
CA ASP A 463 -20.44 7.90 22.19
C ASP A 463 -21.84 8.52 22.23
N SER A 464 -22.15 9.26 23.29
CA SER A 464 -23.43 9.94 23.39
C SER A 464 -23.32 11.33 22.77
N HIS A 465 -24.05 11.57 21.68
CA HIS A 465 -24.24 12.92 21.13
C HIS A 465 -25.16 13.75 22.05
N GLY A 466 -26.02 13.08 22.80
CA GLY A 466 -26.93 13.68 23.77
C GLY A 466 -28.17 12.82 23.98
N CYS A 467 -28.85 13.07 25.09
CA CYS A 467 -30.17 12.53 25.36
C CYS A 467 -31.09 13.70 25.71
N ASP A 468 -31.92 14.09 24.76
CA ASP A 468 -32.86 15.20 24.91
C ASP A 468 -34.12 14.71 25.62
N TYR A 469 -34.51 15.43 26.66
CA TYR A 469 -35.80 15.32 27.34
C TYR A 469 -36.53 16.66 27.23
N SER A 470 -37.77 16.66 26.74
CA SER A 470 -38.58 17.89 26.66
C SER A 470 -40.01 17.68 27.13
N SER A 471 -40.31 18.17 28.34
CA SER A 471 -41.65 18.15 28.92
C SER A 471 -42.65 19.06 28.22
N SER A 472 -42.18 20.03 27.44
CA SER A 472 -42.99 21.05 26.75
C SER A 472 -43.03 20.86 25.24
N GLY A 473 -42.56 19.72 24.70
CA GLY A 473 -42.45 19.45 23.27
C GLY A 473 -41.18 20.00 22.62
N VAL A 474 -40.84 19.50 21.43
CA VAL A 474 -39.63 19.90 20.68
C VAL A 474 -40.05 20.44 19.33
N THR A 475 -39.61 21.66 18.99
CA THR A 475 -39.88 22.26 17.68
C THR A 475 -39.18 21.49 16.57
N ARG A 476 -39.84 21.35 15.41
CA ARG A 476 -39.25 20.68 14.24
C ARG A 476 -37.87 21.22 13.83
N ASP A 477 -37.66 22.53 13.84
CA ASP A 477 -36.42 23.14 13.38
C ASP A 477 -35.24 22.86 14.32
N THR A 478 -35.47 22.92 15.64
CA THR A 478 -34.45 22.58 16.65
C THR A 478 -34.02 21.13 16.53
N LEU A 479 -34.98 20.20 16.38
CA LEU A 479 -34.67 18.79 16.19
C LEU A 479 -33.92 18.55 14.88
N ARG A 480 -34.34 19.19 13.78
CA ARG A 480 -33.68 19.08 12.49
C ARG A 480 -32.22 19.55 12.55
N SER A 481 -31.96 20.66 13.24
CA SER A 481 -30.59 21.16 13.46
C SER A 481 -29.76 20.18 14.27
N LYS A 482 -30.29 19.63 15.38
CA LYS A 482 -29.59 18.62 16.19
C LYS A 482 -29.34 17.32 15.44
N LEU A 483 -30.29 16.85 14.64
CA LEU A 483 -30.11 15.66 13.80
C LEU A 483 -29.06 15.88 12.72
N ARG A 484 -29.00 17.08 12.12
CA ARG A 484 -27.92 17.42 11.18
C ARG A 484 -26.56 17.38 11.88
N SER A 485 -26.43 18.03 13.04
CA SER A 485 -25.21 17.98 13.86
C SER A 485 -24.82 16.54 14.23
N PHE A 486 -25.80 15.72 14.61
CA PHE A 486 -25.60 14.31 14.94
C PHE A 486 -25.05 13.51 13.76
N LEU A 487 -25.64 13.65 12.56
CA LEU A 487 -25.19 12.96 11.35
C LEU A 487 -23.87 13.50 10.78
N GLU A 488 -23.48 14.70 11.18
CA GLU A 488 -22.20 15.32 10.87
C GLU A 488 -21.17 15.13 11.99
N ALA A 489 -21.48 14.37 13.05
CA ALA A 489 -20.57 14.13 14.15
C ALA A 489 -19.34 13.32 13.71
N HIS A 490 -18.19 13.70 14.24
CA HIS A 490 -16.91 13.03 14.01
C HIS A 490 -16.36 12.50 15.33
N THR A 491 -15.65 11.39 15.27
CA THR A 491 -14.92 10.87 16.43
C THR A 491 -13.80 11.84 16.80
N ALA A 492 -13.33 11.79 18.05
CA ALA A 492 -12.21 12.63 18.51
C ALA A 492 -10.93 12.50 17.64
N ASP A 493 -10.79 11.35 16.96
CA ASP A 493 -9.66 11.06 16.08
C ASP A 493 -9.83 11.58 14.63
N GLY A 494 -10.96 12.22 14.31
CA GLY A 494 -11.21 12.90 13.03
C GLY A 494 -12.26 12.30 12.08
N PRO A 495 -12.39 10.97 11.87
CA PRO A 495 -13.37 10.43 10.92
C PRO A 495 -14.81 10.49 11.46
N ARG A 496 -15.80 10.39 10.57
CA ARG A 496 -17.22 10.25 10.96
C ARG A 496 -17.47 8.92 11.68
N TYR A 497 -18.52 8.88 12.48
CA TYR A 497 -19.02 7.62 13.03
C TYR A 497 -19.53 6.71 11.90
N ASP A 498 -19.34 5.41 12.06
CA ASP A 498 -19.77 4.42 11.07
C ASP A 498 -21.24 4.01 11.30
N THR A 499 -21.65 4.03 12.58
CA THR A 499 -23.00 3.65 13.01
C THR A 499 -23.63 4.80 13.78
N TYR A 500 -24.82 5.20 13.35
CA TYR A 500 -25.65 6.21 14.01
C TYR A 500 -26.88 5.52 14.59
N ILE A 501 -27.07 5.63 15.90
CA ILE A 501 -28.23 5.09 16.60
C ILE A 501 -29.09 6.25 17.08
N LEU A 502 -30.29 6.35 16.50
CA LEU A 502 -31.30 7.30 16.89
C LEU A 502 -32.39 6.57 17.67
N PHE A 503 -32.52 6.90 18.96
CA PHE A 503 -33.62 6.42 19.78
C PHE A 503 -34.68 7.51 19.90
N TYR A 504 -35.91 7.21 19.53
CA TYR A 504 -37.05 8.10 19.69
C TYR A 504 -38.12 7.44 20.55
N SER A 505 -38.57 8.15 21.57
CA SER A 505 -39.76 7.80 22.33
C SER A 505 -40.64 9.04 22.46
N GLY A 506 -41.84 8.98 21.91
CA GLY A 506 -42.80 10.07 21.87
C GLY A 506 -43.99 9.73 20.99
N HIS A 507 -44.96 10.63 20.89
CA HIS A 507 -46.13 10.41 20.04
C HIS A 507 -45.78 10.48 18.55
N THR A 508 -46.54 9.74 17.77
CA THR A 508 -46.56 9.82 16.31
C THR A 508 -47.97 10.10 15.84
N HIS A 509 -48.11 10.84 14.74
CA HIS A 509 -49.37 10.95 14.03
C HIS A 509 -49.75 9.59 13.41
N ARG A 510 -51.01 9.43 12.99
CA ARG A 510 -51.47 8.21 12.29
C ARG A 510 -50.68 7.92 11.00
N THR A 511 -50.01 8.92 10.43
CA THR A 511 -49.10 8.80 9.28
C THR A 511 -47.76 8.12 9.63
N GLY A 512 -47.43 8.01 10.92
CA GLY A 512 -46.11 7.58 11.39
C GLY A 512 -45.13 8.74 11.63
N ASP A 513 -45.49 9.97 11.27
CA ASP A 513 -44.67 11.16 11.51
C ASP A 513 -44.58 11.48 13.01
N TRP A 514 -43.43 11.98 13.47
CA TRP A 514 -43.25 12.37 14.86
C TRP A 514 -44.12 13.59 15.19
N ALA A 515 -44.88 13.50 16.27
CA ALA A 515 -45.74 14.58 16.75
C ALA A 515 -44.88 15.63 17.47
N LEU A 516 -44.33 16.56 16.68
CA LEU A 516 -43.45 17.65 17.12
C LEU A 516 -44.22 18.98 17.14
N LEU A 517 -43.70 19.97 17.88
CA LEU A 517 -44.24 21.33 17.92
C LEU A 517 -43.87 22.16 16.69
#